data_AF-A0A955GBW0-F1
#
_entry.id   AF-A0A955GBW0-F1
#
_cell.length_a   1.000
_cell.length_b   1.000
_cell.length_c   1.000
_cell.angle_alpha   90.00
_cell.angle_beta   90.00
_cell.angle_gamma   90.00
#
_symmetry.space_group_name_H-M   'P 1'
#
loop_
_entity.id
_entity.type
_entity.pdbx_description
1 polymer ?
#
loop_
_entity_poly.entity_id
_entity_poly.type
_entity_poly.pdbx_seq_one_letter_code
_entity_poly.pdbx_strand_id
1 'polypeptide(L)'
;MKRQENNPYTTLGEALRKLREKHSKTPLEVSGAIEVNVNQLSEYESGKTRPSEDILALIIQHFDLKDEEADNLRKLAGYELNNDGYYTNDDESNIINAKQVYISQQDMRIVYTDMVQISVNNYGVVINFLQGAGINNTPLAVSRIGMSKEHAKSLLDVLSNTLKQADVIDKKSSETKRLPPSTSKK
;
A
#
# COMPACT_ATOMS: atom_id res chain seq x y z
N MET A 1 -17.73 19.69 37.84
CA MET A 1 -16.93 18.46 37.68
C MET A 1 -16.60 18.33 36.20
N LYS A 2 -15.32 18.44 35.83
CA LYS A 2 -14.86 18.38 34.43
C LYS A 2 -14.99 16.95 33.93
N ARG A 3 -15.75 16.72 32.84
CA ARG A 3 -15.73 15.45 32.12
C ARG A 3 -14.30 15.25 31.64
N GLN A 4 -13.64 14.17 32.05
CA GLN A 4 -12.42 13.73 31.39
C GLN A 4 -12.84 13.27 29.99
N GLU A 5 -12.67 14.15 29.01
CA GLU A 5 -12.73 13.71 27.61
C GLU A 5 -11.54 12.78 27.43
N ASN A 6 -11.82 11.50 27.21
CA ASN A 6 -10.80 10.50 26.87
C ASN A 6 -10.26 10.88 25.49
N ASN A 7 -9.20 11.69 25.48
CA ASN A 7 -8.47 12.07 24.27
C ASN A 7 -7.32 11.07 24.10
N PRO A 8 -7.45 10.05 23.25
CA PRO A 8 -6.45 8.98 23.14
C PRO A 8 -5.11 9.47 22.56
N TYR A 9 -5.07 10.66 21.95
CA TYR A 9 -3.90 11.20 21.27
C TYR A 9 -3.35 12.48 21.93
N THR A 10 -3.57 12.71 23.22
CA THR A 10 -3.14 13.93 23.92
C THR A 10 -1.64 14.21 23.75
N THR A 11 -0.79 13.18 23.82
CA THR A 11 0.67 13.32 23.68
C THR A 11 1.08 13.80 22.29
N LEU A 12 0.44 13.27 21.24
CA LEU A 12 0.63 13.73 19.87
C LEU A 12 0.11 15.16 19.68
N GLY A 13 -1.10 15.46 20.17
CA GLY A 13 -1.70 16.79 20.04
C GLY A 13 -0.86 17.88 20.71
N GLU A 14 -0.34 17.61 21.91
CA GLU A 14 0.60 18.51 22.58
C GLU A 14 1.89 18.71 21.78
N ALA A 15 2.43 17.64 21.17
CA ALA A 15 3.62 17.73 20.34
C ALA A 15 3.37 18.60 19.09
N LEU A 16 2.26 18.40 18.39
CA LEU A 16 1.86 19.20 17.23
C LEU A 16 1.67 20.68 17.59
N ARG A 17 1.00 20.94 18.72
CA ARG A 17 0.79 22.31 19.22
C ARG A 17 2.11 22.99 19.56
N LYS A 18 3.00 22.30 20.29
CA LYS A 18 4.34 22.80 20.62
C LYS A 18 5.16 23.06 19.36
N LEU A 19 5.07 22.19 18.35
CA LEU A 19 5.75 22.36 17.08
C LEU A 19 5.27 23.64 16.36
N ARG A 20 3.96 23.84 16.27
CA ARG A 20 3.39 25.06 15.70
C ARG A 20 3.84 26.32 16.45
N GLU A 21 3.79 26.30 17.79
CA GLU A 21 4.19 27.42 18.64
C GLU A 21 5.71 27.70 18.55
N LYS A 22 6.56 26.65 18.49
CA LYS A 22 8.02 26.74 18.30
C LYS A 22 8.36 27.49 17.01
N HIS A 23 7.60 27.27 15.94
CA HIS A 23 7.79 27.95 14.65
C HIS A 23 6.99 29.26 14.54
N SER A 24 6.35 29.72 15.61
CA SER A 24 5.54 30.96 15.66
C SER A 24 4.46 31.02 14.56
N LYS A 25 3.87 29.86 14.22
CA LYS A 25 2.82 29.77 13.19
C LYS A 25 1.44 29.84 13.80
N THR A 26 0.53 30.49 13.09
CA THR A 26 -0.89 30.51 13.45
C THR A 26 -1.57 29.22 12.99
N PRO A 27 -2.67 28.80 13.65
CA PRO A 27 -3.45 27.65 13.19
C PRO A 27 -3.91 27.77 11.73
N LEU A 28 -4.25 28.99 11.29
CA LEU A 28 -4.70 29.25 9.91
C LEU A 28 -3.60 29.02 8.88
N GLU A 29 -2.36 29.44 9.16
CA GLU A 29 -1.23 29.22 8.26
C GLU A 29 -0.91 27.74 8.11
N VAL A 30 -0.86 27.01 9.23
CA VAL A 30 -0.53 25.57 9.21
C VAL A 30 -1.64 24.80 8.51
N SER A 31 -2.91 25.07 8.84
CA SER A 31 -4.04 24.38 8.23
C SER A 31 -4.09 24.60 6.72
N GLY A 32 -3.81 25.83 6.26
CA GLY A 32 -3.71 26.15 4.84
C GLY A 32 -2.54 25.44 4.13
N ALA A 33 -1.41 25.28 4.81
CA ALA A 33 -0.22 24.64 4.24
C ALA A 33 -0.32 23.11 4.13
N ILE A 34 -1.13 22.47 4.98
CA ILE A 34 -1.34 21.01 4.97
C ILE A 34 -2.73 20.61 4.42
N GLU A 35 -3.43 21.54 3.79
CA GLU A 35 -4.73 21.34 3.13
C GLU A 35 -5.84 20.80 4.05
N VAL A 36 -5.88 21.24 5.32
CA VAL A 36 -6.95 20.90 6.28
C VAL A 36 -7.68 22.13 6.79
N ASN A 37 -8.86 21.91 7.38
CA ASN A 37 -9.61 22.98 8.04
C ASN A 37 -9.02 23.33 9.40
N VAL A 38 -9.14 24.58 9.83
CA VAL A 38 -8.66 25.06 11.14
C VAL A 38 -9.26 24.25 12.31
N ASN A 39 -10.54 23.89 12.19
CA ASN A 39 -11.21 23.06 13.20
C ASN A 39 -10.56 21.67 13.30
N GLN A 40 -10.22 21.06 12.16
CA GLN A 40 -9.60 19.75 12.08
C GLN A 40 -8.17 19.78 12.68
N LEU A 41 -7.39 20.82 12.38
CA LEU A 41 -6.10 21.05 13.04
C LEU A 41 -6.25 21.21 14.57
N SER A 42 -7.28 21.93 15.02
CA SER A 42 -7.56 22.06 16.46
C SER A 42 -7.95 20.74 17.12
N GLU A 43 -8.62 19.84 16.41
CA GLU A 43 -8.92 18.49 16.91
C GLU A 43 -7.66 17.62 17.01
N TYR A 44 -6.71 17.79 16.10
CA TYR A 44 -5.39 17.16 16.18
C TYR A 44 -4.60 17.69 17.38
N GLU A 45 -4.48 19.01 17.53
CA GLU A 45 -3.72 19.65 18.62
C GLU A 45 -4.34 19.40 20.00
N SER A 46 -5.65 19.17 20.09
CA SER A 46 -6.32 18.78 21.34
C SER A 46 -6.22 17.27 21.65
N GLY A 47 -5.72 16.47 20.71
CA GLY A 47 -5.60 15.02 20.83
C GLY A 47 -6.93 14.28 20.75
N LYS A 48 -8.00 14.94 20.26
CA LYS A 48 -9.32 14.34 20.06
C LYS A 48 -9.30 13.38 18.87
N THR A 49 -8.63 13.77 17.80
CA THR A 49 -8.40 12.96 16.60
C THR A 49 -6.91 12.94 16.29
N ARG A 50 -6.46 11.97 15.49
CA ARG A 50 -5.10 11.94 14.95
C ARG A 50 -5.12 12.38 13.49
N PRO A 51 -4.09 13.07 12.98
CA PRO A 51 -3.92 13.28 11.55
C PRO A 51 -3.72 11.95 10.83
N SER A 52 -4.12 11.84 9.57
CA SER A 52 -3.76 10.71 8.70
C SER A 52 -2.25 10.70 8.42
N GLU A 53 -1.73 9.61 7.85
CA GLU A 53 -0.31 9.51 7.51
C GLU A 53 0.11 10.59 6.49
N ASP A 54 -0.74 10.86 5.49
CA ASP A 54 -0.48 11.90 4.48
C ASP A 54 -0.46 13.29 5.10
N ILE A 55 -1.44 13.62 5.95
CA ILE A 55 -1.45 14.89 6.67
C ILE A 55 -0.25 15.00 7.60
N LEU A 56 0.15 13.91 8.26
CA LEU A 56 1.34 13.89 9.10
C LEU A 56 2.61 14.09 8.28
N ALA A 57 2.72 13.50 7.09
CA ALA A 57 3.82 13.70 6.17
C ALA A 57 3.88 15.16 5.68
N LEU A 58 2.73 15.78 5.38
CA LEU A 58 2.64 17.20 5.05
C LEU A 58 3.08 18.08 6.22
N ILE A 59 2.73 17.73 7.46
CA ILE A 59 3.20 18.43 8.66
C ILE A 59 4.73 18.31 8.78
N ILE A 60 5.28 17.11 8.65
CA ILE A 60 6.73 16.84 8.71
C ILE A 60 7.46 17.67 7.63
N GLN A 61 6.94 17.67 6.40
CA GLN A 61 7.50 18.44 5.30
C GLN A 61 7.38 19.95 5.51
N HIS A 62 6.23 20.43 6.01
CA HIS A 62 5.98 21.85 6.24
C HIS A 62 6.94 22.44 7.29
N PHE A 63 7.24 21.67 8.34
CA PHE A 63 8.14 22.10 9.41
C PHE A 63 9.61 21.71 9.18
N ASP A 64 9.94 21.10 8.04
CA ASP A 64 11.28 20.57 7.70
C ASP A 64 11.87 19.68 8.81
N LEU A 65 11.02 18.82 9.40
CA LEU A 65 11.47 17.88 10.43
C LEU A 65 12.33 16.78 9.81
N LYS A 66 13.49 16.53 10.43
CA LYS A 66 14.47 15.54 9.94
C LYS A 66 14.59 14.36 10.89
N ASP A 67 14.84 13.20 10.30
CA ASP A 67 15.25 11.96 10.95
C ASP A 67 14.48 11.71 12.27
N GLU A 68 15.16 11.87 13.41
CA GLU A 68 14.64 11.57 14.75
C GLU A 68 13.37 12.36 15.12
N GLU A 69 13.25 13.63 14.73
CA GLU A 69 12.07 14.43 15.07
C GLU A 69 10.83 13.94 14.29
N ALA A 70 11.02 13.54 13.02
CA ALA A 70 9.96 12.98 12.19
C ALA A 70 9.54 11.59 12.66
N ASP A 71 10.50 10.73 13.02
CA ASP A 71 10.25 9.38 13.52
C ASP A 71 9.53 9.39 14.86
N ASN A 72 9.92 10.29 15.76
CA ASN A 72 9.24 10.48 17.04
C ASN A 72 7.79 10.91 16.84
N LEU A 73 7.51 11.82 15.91
CA LEU A 73 6.15 12.28 15.63
C LEU A 73 5.28 11.17 15.03
N ARG A 74 5.85 10.35 14.12
CA ARG A 74 5.20 9.15 13.57
C ARG A 74 4.89 8.11 14.65
N LYS A 75 5.83 7.88 15.55
CA LYS A 75 5.66 6.96 16.69
C LYS A 75 4.54 7.42 17.63
N LEU A 76 4.49 8.73 17.94
CA LEU A 76 3.42 9.30 18.76
C LEU A 76 2.04 9.17 18.10
N ALA A 77 1.98 9.17 16.77
CA ALA A 77 0.75 8.95 16.01
C ALA A 77 0.41 7.46 15.79
N GLY A 78 1.30 6.55 16.19
CA GLY A 78 1.15 5.11 16.02
C GLY A 78 1.43 4.62 14.60
N TYR A 79 2.16 5.40 13.80
CA TYR A 79 2.63 5.02 12.47
C TYR A 79 4.06 4.48 12.53
N GLU A 80 4.30 3.47 13.37
CA GLU A 80 5.61 2.83 13.40
C GLU A 80 5.92 2.24 12.02
N LEU A 81 7.05 2.67 11.43
CA LEU A 81 7.62 2.06 10.25
C LEU A 81 8.10 0.66 10.67
N ASN A 82 7.25 -0.35 10.48
CA ASN A 82 7.79 -1.66 10.13
C ASN A 82 8.62 -1.42 8.86
N ASN A 83 9.84 -1.95 8.81
CA ASN A 83 10.87 -1.70 7.80
C ASN A 83 10.48 -2.17 6.37
N ASP A 84 9.18 -2.34 6.13
CA ASP A 84 8.56 -2.87 4.94
C ASP A 84 7.71 -1.72 4.35
N GLY A 85 8.39 -0.80 3.66
CA GLY A 85 7.78 0.41 3.11
C GLY A 85 6.57 0.10 2.22
N TYR A 86 5.38 0.29 2.76
CA TYR A 86 4.13 0.36 2.00
C TYR A 86 3.21 1.42 2.61
N TYR A 87 2.92 2.44 1.79
CA TYR A 87 1.92 3.46 2.04
C TYR A 87 0.56 2.81 2.26
N THR A 88 -0.05 2.99 3.43
CA THR A 88 -1.43 2.59 3.67
C THR A 88 -2.28 3.84 3.78
N ASN A 89 -2.99 4.16 2.70
CA ASN A 89 -4.00 5.20 2.72
C ASN A 89 -5.11 4.85 3.72
N ASP A 90 -5.53 5.93 4.38
CA ASP A 90 -6.89 6.30 4.72
C ASP A 90 -7.52 5.96 6.08
N ASP A 91 -8.03 7.08 6.58
CA ASP A 91 -9.23 7.44 7.32
C ASP A 91 -10.12 6.41 8.04
N GLU A 92 -10.73 6.98 9.08
CA GLU A 92 -11.85 6.52 9.90
C GLU A 92 -11.62 5.36 10.88
N SER A 93 -11.23 5.78 12.09
CA SER A 93 -11.92 5.42 13.34
C SER A 93 -12.45 3.98 13.48
N ASN A 94 -11.58 3.08 13.95
CA ASN A 94 -11.89 2.18 15.06
C ASN A 94 -10.60 1.52 15.56
N ILE A 95 -10.10 2.00 16.71
CA ILE A 95 -9.09 1.27 17.47
C ILE A 95 -9.76 0.02 18.06
N ILE A 96 -9.49 -1.12 17.43
CA ILE A 96 -9.21 -2.47 17.92
C ILE A 96 -9.55 -3.37 16.73
N ASN A 97 -8.65 -3.39 15.77
CA ASN A 97 -8.39 -4.54 14.93
C ASN A 97 -7.01 -4.23 14.37
N ALA A 98 -6.01 -5.02 14.73
CA ALA A 98 -5.00 -5.33 13.73
C ALA A 98 -5.82 -5.60 12.46
N LYS A 99 -5.56 -4.88 11.38
CA LYS A 99 -6.11 -5.22 10.07
C LYS A 99 -5.51 -6.59 9.77
N GLN A 100 -6.09 -7.63 10.37
CA GLN A 100 -6.18 -8.93 9.78
C GLN A 100 -6.76 -8.57 8.43
N VAL A 101 -5.89 -8.58 7.42
CA VAL A 101 -6.34 -8.75 6.06
C VAL A 101 -7.21 -10.00 6.19
N TYR A 102 -8.52 -9.79 6.21
CA TYR A 102 -9.47 -10.86 6.01
C TYR A 102 -9.26 -11.24 4.57
N ILE A 103 -8.22 -12.05 4.34
CA ILE A 103 -8.15 -12.87 3.17
C ILE A 103 -9.34 -13.81 3.38
N SER A 104 -10.49 -13.43 2.83
CA SER A 104 -11.59 -14.38 2.72
C SER A 104 -10.99 -15.61 2.05
N GLN A 105 -11.33 -16.84 2.46
CA GLN A 105 -10.87 -18.04 1.74
C GLN A 105 -11.22 -17.99 0.24
N GLN A 106 -12.12 -17.08 -0.15
CA GLN A 106 -12.44 -16.76 -1.53
C GLN A 106 -11.36 -15.99 -2.28
N ASP A 107 -10.56 -15.14 -1.62
CA ASP A 107 -9.50 -14.29 -2.20
C ASP A 107 -8.17 -15.05 -2.41
N MET A 108 -7.99 -16.21 -1.77
CA MET A 108 -6.85 -17.11 -2.04
C MET A 108 -7.07 -18.01 -3.26
N ARG A 109 -8.23 -17.93 -3.90
CA ARG A 109 -8.52 -18.82 -5.02
C ARG A 109 -7.70 -18.40 -6.22
N ILE A 110 -6.84 -19.30 -6.68
CA ILE A 110 -6.23 -19.20 -7.99
C ILE A 110 -7.37 -19.31 -9.00
N VAL A 111 -7.74 -18.18 -9.59
CA VAL A 111 -8.72 -18.14 -10.66
C VAL A 111 -7.98 -18.17 -11.98
N TYR A 112 -8.33 -19.13 -12.83
CA TYR A 112 -7.83 -19.17 -14.20
C TYR A 112 -8.51 -18.08 -15.02
N THR A 113 -7.69 -17.28 -15.68
CA THR A 113 -8.13 -16.11 -16.44
C THR A 113 -8.01 -16.42 -17.91
N ASP A 114 -9.05 -16.14 -18.68
CA ASP A 114 -9.05 -16.40 -20.12
C ASP A 114 -8.57 -15.17 -20.91
N MET A 115 -8.77 -13.98 -20.35
CA MET A 115 -8.49 -12.72 -21.02
C MET A 115 -7.78 -11.73 -20.10
N VAL A 116 -6.88 -10.94 -20.68
CA VAL A 116 -6.17 -9.85 -20.01
C VAL A 116 -6.40 -8.56 -20.78
N GLN A 117 -6.91 -7.53 -20.10
CA GLN A 117 -7.07 -6.19 -20.66
C GLN A 117 -6.11 -5.23 -19.94
N ILE A 118 -5.26 -4.57 -20.71
CA ILE A 118 -4.27 -3.62 -20.18
C ILE A 118 -4.67 -2.21 -20.60
N SER A 119 -4.71 -1.28 -19.65
CA SER A 119 -4.91 0.15 -19.89
C SER A 119 -3.71 0.93 -19.37
N VAL A 120 -3.21 1.87 -20.17
CA VAL A 120 -2.05 2.70 -19.83
C VAL A 120 -2.45 4.16 -19.91
N ASN A 121 -2.16 4.93 -18.88
CA ASN A 121 -2.38 6.38 -18.84
C ASN A 121 -1.11 7.11 -18.38
N ASN A 122 -1.21 8.42 -18.13
CA ASN A 122 -0.07 9.20 -17.67
C ASN A 122 0.39 8.82 -16.26
N TYR A 123 -0.51 8.29 -15.43
CA TYR A 123 -0.29 7.97 -14.02
C TYR A 123 0.19 6.52 -13.78
N GLY A 124 -0.06 5.60 -14.72
CA GLY A 124 0.31 4.20 -14.53
C GLY A 124 -0.32 3.23 -15.54
N VAL A 125 -0.30 1.97 -15.15
CA VAL A 125 -0.80 0.82 -15.89
C VAL A 125 -1.81 0.08 -15.03
N VAL A 126 -2.96 -0.26 -15.60
CA VAL A 126 -3.96 -1.11 -14.97
C VAL A 126 -4.13 -2.37 -15.81
N ILE A 127 -3.98 -3.52 -15.17
CA ILE A 127 -4.18 -4.85 -15.76
C ILE A 127 -5.45 -5.43 -15.16
N ASN A 128 -6.44 -5.71 -16.00
CA ASN A 128 -7.65 -6.42 -15.64
C ASN A 128 -7.54 -7.86 -16.16
N PHE A 129 -7.63 -8.81 -15.24
CA PHE A 129 -7.79 -10.21 -15.57
C PHE A 129 -9.28 -10.53 -15.58
N LEU A 130 -9.77 -11.02 -16.72
CA LEU A 130 -11.17 -11.28 -16.97
C LEU A 130 -11.39 -12.80 -17.16
N GLN A 131 -12.50 -13.32 -16.64
CA GLN A 131 -12.95 -14.69 -16.88
C GLN A 131 -14.18 -14.67 -17.81
N GLY A 132 -14.19 -15.53 -18.82
CA GLY A 132 -15.26 -15.61 -19.82
C GLY A 132 -16.56 -16.25 -19.32
N ALA A 133 -16.83 -16.21 -18.01
CA ALA A 133 -17.89 -16.97 -17.35
C ALA A 133 -18.89 -16.10 -16.56
N GLY A 134 -19.14 -14.86 -17.02
CA GLY A 134 -20.18 -14.00 -16.44
C GLY A 134 -21.59 -14.35 -16.91
N ILE A 135 -22.59 -14.08 -16.06
CA ILE A 135 -24.02 -14.14 -16.44
C ILE A 135 -24.22 -13.19 -17.63
N ASN A 136 -24.74 -13.71 -18.75
CA ASN A 136 -24.92 -13.00 -20.03
C ASN A 136 -23.64 -12.72 -20.86
N ASN A 137 -22.58 -13.53 -20.72
CA ASN A 137 -21.37 -13.42 -21.55
C ASN A 137 -20.63 -12.07 -21.40
N THR A 138 -20.90 -11.32 -20.32
CA THR A 138 -20.11 -10.15 -19.96
C THR A 138 -18.84 -10.61 -19.25
N PRO A 139 -17.64 -10.23 -19.73
CA PRO A 139 -16.40 -10.60 -19.06
C PRO A 139 -16.38 -10.09 -17.62
N LEU A 140 -16.27 -10.99 -16.65
CA LEU A 140 -16.18 -10.62 -15.23
C LEU A 140 -14.72 -10.39 -14.87
N ALA A 141 -14.40 -9.23 -14.30
CA ALA A 141 -13.07 -8.98 -13.75
C ALA A 141 -12.86 -9.79 -12.47
N VAL A 142 -11.93 -10.73 -12.54
CA VAL A 142 -11.56 -11.61 -11.42
C VAL A 142 -10.37 -11.07 -10.65
N SER A 143 -9.54 -10.23 -11.28
CA SER A 143 -8.48 -9.49 -10.60
C SER A 143 -8.15 -8.20 -11.34
N ARG A 144 -7.86 -7.13 -10.59
CA ARG A 144 -7.43 -5.84 -11.11
C ARG A 144 -6.18 -5.39 -10.39
N ILE A 145 -5.12 -5.15 -11.15
CA ILE A 145 -3.83 -4.71 -10.61
C ILE A 145 -3.48 -3.35 -11.22
N GLY A 146 -3.30 -2.33 -10.39
CA GLY A 146 -2.78 -1.03 -10.79
C GLY A 146 -1.33 -0.87 -10.36
N MET A 147 -0.48 -0.34 -11.22
CA MET A 147 0.95 -0.13 -10.94
C MET A 147 1.51 1.09 -11.68
N SER A 148 2.63 1.64 -11.21
CA SER A 148 3.35 2.69 -11.94
C SER A 148 3.97 2.12 -13.23
N LYS A 149 4.32 2.99 -14.18
CA LYS A 149 4.98 2.58 -15.43
C LYS A 149 6.32 1.88 -15.18
N GLU A 150 7.03 2.27 -14.13
CA GLU A 150 8.31 1.69 -13.74
C GLU A 150 8.12 0.28 -13.18
N HIS A 151 7.16 0.10 -12.27
CA HIS A 151 6.80 -1.21 -11.74
C HIS A 151 6.31 -2.16 -12.84
N ALA A 152 5.56 -1.67 -13.83
CA ALA A 152 5.15 -2.47 -14.97
C ALA A 152 6.33 -2.99 -15.80
N LYS A 153 7.40 -2.19 -15.96
CA LYS A 153 8.62 -2.61 -16.64
C LYS A 153 9.38 -3.67 -15.84
N SER A 154 9.55 -3.45 -14.54
CA SER A 154 10.18 -4.44 -13.65
C SER A 154 9.42 -5.76 -13.64
N LEU A 155 8.09 -5.71 -13.61
CA LEU A 155 7.23 -6.89 -13.69
C LEU A 155 7.41 -7.63 -15.02
N LEU A 156 7.49 -6.91 -16.14
CA LEU A 156 7.74 -7.49 -17.45
C LEU A 156 9.10 -8.22 -17.50
N ASP A 157 10.15 -7.62 -16.95
CA ASP A 157 11.49 -8.19 -16.93
C ASP A 157 11.55 -9.48 -16.10
N VAL A 158 10.99 -9.44 -14.90
CA VAL A 158 10.92 -10.61 -14.01
C VAL A 158 10.09 -11.72 -14.65
N LEU A 159 8.94 -11.39 -15.22
CA LEU A 159 8.07 -12.36 -15.89
C LEU A 159 8.78 -12.99 -17.10
N SER A 160 9.42 -12.18 -17.95
CA SER A 160 10.16 -12.67 -19.12
C SER A 160 11.29 -13.61 -18.73
N ASN A 161 12.07 -13.24 -17.71
CA ASN A 161 13.19 -14.07 -17.24
C ASN A 161 12.70 -15.39 -16.63
N THR A 162 11.58 -15.36 -15.91
CA THR A 162 10.99 -16.56 -15.30
C THR A 162 10.47 -17.53 -16.36
N LEU A 163 9.76 -17.02 -17.38
CA LEU A 163 9.25 -17.84 -18.49
C LEU A 163 10.39 -18.48 -19.29
N LYS A 164 11.45 -17.72 -19.60
CA LYS A 164 12.64 -18.25 -20.29
C LYS A 164 13.32 -19.38 -19.50
N GLN A 165 13.39 -19.26 -18.18
CA GLN A 165 13.98 -20.31 -17.34
C GLN A 165 13.11 -21.58 -17.34
N ALA A 166 11.78 -21.44 -17.30
CA ALA A 166 10.86 -22.57 -17.41
C ALA A 166 11.01 -23.30 -18.74
N ASP A 167 11.05 -22.57 -19.87
CA ASP A 167 11.22 -23.17 -21.20
C ASP A 167 12.54 -23.94 -21.37
N VAL A 168 13.61 -23.49 -20.71
CA VAL A 168 14.92 -24.18 -20.72
C VAL A 168 14.85 -25.50 -19.94
N ILE A 169 14.09 -25.55 -18.85
CA ILE A 169 13.89 -26.76 -18.04
C ILE A 169 13.08 -27.80 -18.84
N ASP A 170 12.05 -27.36 -19.57
CA ASP A 170 11.23 -28.24 -20.42
C ASP A 170 11.99 -28.79 -21.64
N LYS A 171 12.96 -28.03 -22.17
CA LYS A 171 13.85 -28.52 -23.24
C LYS A 171 14.90 -29.53 -22.74
N LYS A 172 15.45 -29.34 -21.54
CA LYS A 172 16.39 -30.31 -20.94
C LYS A 172 15.70 -31.63 -20.57
N SER A 173 14.47 -31.59 -20.07
CA SER A 173 13.73 -32.81 -19.69
C SER A 173 13.33 -33.66 -20.90
N SER A 174 13.14 -33.05 -22.07
CA SER A 174 12.85 -33.74 -23.33
C SER A 174 14.09 -34.32 -24.03
N GLU A 175 15.28 -33.74 -23.83
CA GLU A 175 16.55 -34.31 -24.35
C GLU A 175 17.09 -35.48 -23.51
N THR A 176 16.82 -35.52 -22.20
CA THR A 176 17.48 -36.50 -21.30
C THR A 176 16.75 -37.85 -21.17
N LYS A 177 15.70 -38.12 -21.95
CA LYS A 177 14.92 -39.37 -21.83
C LYS A 177 14.81 -40.14 -23.13
N ARG A 178 15.95 -40.55 -23.68
CA ARG A 178 16.04 -41.73 -24.54
C ARG A 178 17.16 -42.62 -24.02
N LEU A 179 16.79 -43.59 -23.18
CA LEU A 179 17.67 -44.73 -22.94
C LEU A 179 17.94 -45.39 -24.30
N PRO A 180 19.21 -45.71 -24.64
CA PRO A 180 19.51 -46.40 -25.88
C PRO A 180 18.72 -47.72 -25.91
N PRO A 181 18.18 -48.14 -27.08
CA PRO A 181 17.55 -49.45 -27.18
C PRO A 181 18.59 -50.49 -26.77
N SER A 182 18.22 -51.34 -25.82
CA SER A 182 19.02 -52.47 -25.38
C SER A 182 19.38 -53.32 -26.60
N THR A 183 20.59 -53.13 -27.12
CA THR A 183 21.16 -53.96 -28.18
C THR A 183 21.58 -55.29 -27.54
N SER A 184 20.69 -56.27 -27.69
CA SER A 184 20.88 -57.72 -27.80
C SER A 184 22.32 -58.26 -27.73
N LYS A 185 22.51 -59.40 -27.04
CA LYS A 185 23.06 -60.62 -27.68
C LYS A 185 22.96 -61.87 -26.80
N LYS A 186 22.36 -62.90 -27.42
CA LYS A 186 22.59 -64.36 -27.37
C LYS A 186 22.85 -65.04 -26.03
#